data_AF-A0A1I4G1S6-F1
#
_entry.id   AF-A0A1I4G1S6-F1
#
_cell.length_a   1.000
_cell.length_b   1.000
_cell.length_c   1.000
_cell.angle_alpha   90.00
_cell.angle_beta   90.00
_cell.angle_gamma   90.00
#
_symmetry.space_group_name_H-M   'P 1'
#
loop_
_entity.id
_entity.type
_entity.pdbx_description
1 polymer ?
#
loop_
_entity_poly.entity_id
_entity_poly.type
_entity_poly.pdbx_seq_one_letter_code
_entity_poly.pdbx_strand_id
1 'polypeptide(L)'
;MKRAAFRLQPVLEVRRTEERAAALAAAEAARAAADADRRATEAEAAVAVAVPAGSFTAGRFRAAMALARVAAEDAAAARALATASAEQAELVRADWTAAAQRTKGLERLRERHVRTIRLAEQAAEERSVDDLVTGRSGRRTAAEEVPWTD
;
A
#
# COMPACT_ATOMS: atom_id res chain seq x y z
N MET A 1 11.41 -28.71 -20.03
CA MET A 1 11.05 -28.89 -18.59
C MET A 1 9.94 -27.92 -18.23
N LYS A 2 8.86 -28.38 -17.56
CA LYS A 2 7.81 -27.48 -17.04
C LYS A 2 8.37 -26.73 -15.83
N ARG A 3 8.47 -25.40 -15.89
CA ARG A 3 8.90 -24.56 -14.76
C ARG A 3 7.90 -24.70 -13.60
N ALA A 4 8.40 -24.93 -12.39
CA ALA A 4 7.54 -25.05 -11.21
C ALA A 4 6.91 -23.69 -10.86
N ALA A 5 5.58 -23.60 -10.92
CA ALA A 5 4.84 -22.39 -10.60
C ALA A 5 4.93 -22.06 -9.09
N PHE A 6 4.93 -20.76 -8.75
CA PHE A 6 4.87 -20.32 -7.37
C PHE A 6 3.45 -20.56 -6.83
N ARG A 7 3.29 -21.46 -5.87
CA ARG A 7 1.99 -21.91 -5.35
C ARG A 7 1.13 -20.77 -4.75
N LEU A 8 1.76 -19.73 -4.22
CA LEU A 8 1.08 -18.58 -3.62
C LEU A 8 0.87 -17.42 -4.61
N GLN A 9 1.02 -17.64 -5.91
CA GLN A 9 0.83 -16.61 -6.92
C GLN A 9 -0.57 -15.95 -6.86
N PRO A 10 -1.69 -16.71 -6.72
CA PRO A 10 -3.01 -16.09 -6.60
C PRO A 10 -3.15 -15.21 -5.34
N VAL A 11 -2.56 -15.64 -4.22
CA VAL A 11 -2.59 -14.88 -2.96
C VAL A 11 -1.81 -13.57 -3.11
N LEU A 12 -0.65 -13.61 -3.77
CA LEU A 12 0.16 -12.41 -4.03
C LEU A 12 -0.61 -11.39 -4.88
N GLU A 13 -1.37 -11.85 -5.88
CA GLU A 13 -2.18 -10.98 -6.74
C GLU A 13 -3.32 -10.30 -5.96
N VAL A 14 -4.01 -11.04 -5.10
CA VAL A 14 -5.03 -10.49 -4.21
C VAL A 14 -4.41 -9.43 -3.28
N ARG A 15 -3.29 -9.75 -2.63
CA ARG A 15 -2.61 -8.80 -1.71
C ARG A 15 -2.13 -7.53 -2.41
N ARG A 16 -1.64 -7.62 -3.64
CA ARG A 16 -1.29 -6.43 -4.44
C ARG A 16 -2.51 -5.57 -4.78
N THR A 17 -3.68 -6.17 -4.96
CA THR A 17 -4.92 -5.42 -5.18
C THR A 17 -5.39 -4.76 -3.89
N GLU A 18 -5.34 -5.47 -2.77
CA GLU A 18 -5.65 -4.91 -1.45
C GLU A 18 -4.72 -3.75 -1.08
N GLU A 19 -3.41 -3.88 -1.32
CA GLU A 19 -2.43 -2.82 -1.07
C GLU A 19 -2.73 -1.58 -1.93
N ARG A 20 -3.06 -1.76 -3.21
CA ARG A 20 -3.45 -0.66 -4.11
C ARG A 20 -4.74 0.02 -3.63
N ALA A 21 -5.74 -0.76 -3.20
CA ALA A 21 -6.97 -0.22 -2.66
C ALA A 21 -6.72 0.58 -1.37
N ALA A 22 -5.89 0.05 -0.46
CA ALA A 22 -5.51 0.74 0.77
C ALA A 22 -4.70 2.02 0.48
N ALA A 23 -3.84 2.03 -0.53
CA ALA A 23 -3.10 3.22 -0.96
C ALA A 23 -4.04 4.32 -1.47
N LEU A 24 -5.06 3.96 -2.27
CA LEU A 24 -6.07 4.90 -2.75
C LEU A 24 -6.89 5.48 -1.59
N ALA A 25 -7.33 4.63 -0.65
CA ALA A 25 -8.05 5.07 0.54
C ALA A 25 -7.21 6.01 1.42
N ALA A 26 -5.92 5.71 1.60
CA ALA A 26 -4.99 6.58 2.35
C ALA A 26 -4.80 7.94 1.66
N ALA A 27 -4.69 7.96 0.33
CA ALA A 27 -4.59 9.20 -0.43
C ALA A 27 -5.88 10.03 -0.36
N GLU A 28 -7.04 9.38 -0.38
CA GLU A 28 -8.33 10.05 -0.22
C GLU A 28 -8.49 10.64 1.19
N ALA A 29 -8.20 9.88 2.23
CA ALA A 29 -8.24 10.35 3.61
C ALA A 29 -7.29 11.53 3.85
N ALA A 30 -6.08 11.48 3.28
CA ALA A 30 -5.13 12.59 3.35
C ALA A 30 -5.64 13.86 2.67
N ARG A 31 -6.27 13.74 1.50
CA ARG A 31 -6.92 14.88 0.81
C ARG A 31 -8.06 15.46 1.65
N ALA A 32 -8.94 14.59 2.17
CA ALA A 32 -10.06 15.00 3.01
C ALA A 32 -9.60 15.74 4.27
N ALA A 33 -8.53 15.26 4.92
CA ALA A 33 -7.92 15.93 6.08
C ALA A 33 -7.36 17.31 5.71
N ALA A 34 -6.64 17.43 4.58
CA ALA A 34 -6.11 18.71 4.11
C ALA A 34 -7.23 19.70 3.74
N ASP A 35 -8.32 19.23 3.13
CA ASP A 35 -9.48 20.07 2.81
C ASP A 35 -10.25 20.51 4.06
N ALA A 36 -10.36 19.64 5.08
CA ALA A 36 -10.96 19.99 6.36
C ALA A 36 -10.09 21.02 7.12
N ASP A 37 -8.76 20.88 7.07
CA ASP A 37 -7.85 21.84 7.68
C ASP A 37 -7.93 23.23 7.04
N ARG A 38 -7.98 23.27 5.70
CA ARG A 38 -8.17 24.53 4.96
C ARG A 38 -9.48 25.21 5.33
N ARG A 39 -10.59 24.46 5.36
CA ARG A 39 -11.92 25.00 5.72
C ARG A 39 -11.97 25.55 7.15
N ALA A 40 -11.31 24.89 8.09
CA ALA A 40 -11.21 25.39 9.45
C ALA A 40 -10.38 26.68 9.53
N THR A 41 -9.26 26.75 8.82
CA THR A 41 -8.45 27.98 8.72
C THR A 41 -9.26 29.14 8.13
N GLU A 42 -10.05 28.87 7.08
CA GLU A 42 -10.95 29.85 6.47
C GLU A 42 -12.04 30.30 7.45
N ALA A 43 -12.64 29.38 8.21
CA ALA A 43 -13.64 29.70 9.22
C ALA A 43 -13.06 30.54 10.37
N GLU A 44 -11.88 30.20 10.86
CA GLU A 44 -11.15 30.98 11.87
C GLU A 44 -10.84 32.40 11.39
N ALA A 45 -10.41 32.56 10.14
CA ALA A 45 -10.20 33.86 9.52
C ALA A 45 -11.51 34.66 9.40
N ALA A 46 -12.63 34.01 9.09
CA ALA A 46 -13.94 34.65 9.02
C ALA A 46 -14.39 35.20 10.38
N VAL A 47 -14.08 34.52 11.49
CA VAL A 47 -14.35 35.03 12.86
C VAL A 47 -13.64 36.36 13.09
N ALA A 48 -12.37 36.47 12.69
CA ALA A 48 -11.59 37.70 12.88
C ALA A 48 -12.22 38.91 12.15
N VAL A 49 -12.85 38.68 11.00
CA VAL A 49 -13.55 39.71 10.22
C VAL A 49 -14.96 40.00 10.78
N ALA A 50 -15.60 39.03 11.44
CA ALA A 50 -16.95 39.17 11.97
C ALA A 50 -17.04 40.05 13.23
N VAL A 51 -15.92 40.25 13.95
CA VAL A 51 -15.90 41.09 15.15
C VAL A 51 -16.07 42.57 14.76
N PRO A 52 -17.13 43.25 15.22
CA PRO A 52 -17.38 44.65 14.87
C PRO A 52 -16.27 45.57 15.41
N ALA A 53 -15.65 46.35 14.52
CA ALA A 53 -14.68 47.40 14.85
C ALA A 53 -15.24 48.80 14.53
N GLY A 54 -15.04 49.77 15.42
CA GLY A 54 -15.53 51.14 15.27
C GLY A 54 -16.85 51.43 16.01
N SER A 55 -17.51 52.53 15.66
CA SER A 55 -18.75 52.97 16.32
C SER A 55 -19.98 52.33 15.68
N PHE A 56 -20.88 51.82 16.53
CA PHE A 56 -22.12 51.18 16.11
C PHE A 56 -23.29 51.69 16.94
N THR A 57 -24.49 51.70 16.35
CA THR A 57 -25.72 51.80 17.14
C THR A 57 -25.92 50.52 17.95
N ALA A 58 -26.57 50.62 19.12
CA ALA A 58 -26.73 49.48 20.02
C ALA A 58 -27.38 48.25 19.35
N GLY A 59 -28.39 48.46 18.50
CA GLY A 59 -29.02 47.37 17.74
C GLY A 59 -28.08 46.69 16.75
N ARG A 60 -27.28 47.47 16.01
CA ARG A 60 -26.30 46.95 15.05
C ARG A 60 -25.16 46.21 15.73
N PHE A 61 -24.70 46.70 16.87
CA PHE A 61 -23.70 46.01 17.69
C PHE A 61 -24.20 44.64 18.15
N ARG A 62 -25.43 44.56 18.70
CA ARG A 62 -26.02 43.28 19.13
C ARG A 62 -26.14 42.27 17.99
N ALA A 63 -26.58 42.72 16.81
CA ALA A 63 -26.68 41.86 15.63
C ALA A 63 -25.30 41.36 15.18
N ALA A 64 -24.29 42.25 15.12
CA ALA A 64 -22.92 41.87 14.76
C ALA A 64 -22.31 40.87 15.75
N MET A 65 -22.52 41.07 17.06
CA MET A 65 -22.08 40.12 18.08
C MET A 65 -22.75 38.75 17.96
N ALA A 66 -24.04 38.70 17.61
CA ALA A 66 -24.74 37.44 17.37
C ALA A 66 -24.16 36.69 16.17
N LEU A 67 -23.86 37.39 15.06
CA LEU A 67 -23.20 36.80 13.89
C LEU A 67 -21.77 36.33 14.20
N ALA A 68 -21.00 37.12 14.95
CA ALA A 68 -19.64 36.74 15.37
C ALA A 68 -19.65 35.47 16.23
N ARG A 69 -20.66 35.30 17.09
CA ARG A 69 -20.84 34.07 17.88
C ARG A 69 -21.09 32.86 17.00
N VAL A 70 -22.00 32.96 16.02
CA VAL A 70 -22.29 31.86 15.08
C VAL A 70 -21.03 31.49 14.30
N ALA A 71 -20.29 32.49 13.78
CA ALA A 71 -19.03 32.26 13.09
C ALA A 71 -18.00 31.54 13.98
N ALA A 72 -17.94 31.89 15.28
CA ALA A 72 -17.03 31.23 16.22
C ALA A 72 -17.43 29.77 16.50
N GLU A 73 -18.73 29.49 16.61
CA GLU A 73 -19.26 28.13 16.76
C GLU A 73 -18.95 27.28 15.50
N ASP A 74 -19.12 27.85 14.30
CA ASP A 74 -18.77 27.20 13.02
C ASP A 74 -17.26 26.93 12.91
N ALA A 75 -16.40 27.88 13.31
CA ALA A 75 -14.96 27.70 13.32
C ALA A 75 -14.53 26.58 14.29
N ALA A 76 -15.13 26.53 15.48
CA ALA A 76 -14.87 25.47 16.45
C ALA A 76 -15.30 24.10 15.91
N ALA A 77 -16.46 24.01 15.26
CA ALA A 77 -16.93 22.78 14.62
C ALA A 77 -16.02 22.34 13.46
N ALA A 78 -15.60 23.28 12.61
CA ALA A 78 -14.69 23.01 11.52
C ALA A 78 -13.33 22.52 12.03
N ARG A 79 -12.83 23.09 13.14
CA ARG A 79 -11.58 22.63 13.77
C ARG A 79 -11.70 21.22 14.35
N ALA A 80 -12.78 20.91 15.06
CA ALA A 80 -13.02 19.56 15.55
C ALA A 80 -13.07 18.53 14.41
N LEU A 81 -13.75 18.86 13.30
CA LEU A 81 -13.78 18.01 12.11
C LEU A 81 -12.40 17.81 11.49
N ALA A 82 -11.59 18.85 11.41
CA ALA A 82 -10.23 18.76 10.87
C ALA A 82 -9.35 17.85 11.72
N THR A 83 -9.41 17.96 13.06
CA THR A 83 -8.71 17.06 13.98
C THR A 83 -9.14 15.61 13.77
N ALA A 84 -10.45 15.34 13.77
CA ALA A 84 -10.97 13.99 13.54
C ALA A 84 -10.57 13.42 12.17
N SER A 85 -10.55 14.26 11.14
CA SER A 85 -10.14 13.86 9.78
C SER A 85 -8.65 13.53 9.72
N ALA A 86 -7.81 14.28 10.44
CA ALA A 86 -6.38 14.01 10.54
C ALA A 86 -6.12 12.68 11.27
N GLU A 87 -6.80 12.43 12.39
CA GLU A 87 -6.72 11.14 13.10
C GLU A 87 -7.14 9.97 12.22
N GLN A 88 -8.25 10.11 11.48
CA GLN A 88 -8.71 9.10 10.54
C GLN A 88 -7.69 8.86 9.42
N ALA A 89 -7.05 9.91 8.89
CA ALA A 89 -6.03 9.78 7.87
C ALA A 89 -4.80 8.99 8.36
N GLU A 90 -4.40 9.15 9.63
CA GLU A 90 -3.32 8.36 10.21
C GLU A 90 -3.71 6.88 10.42
N LEU A 91 -4.96 6.59 10.84
CA LEU A 91 -5.46 5.22 10.93
C LEU A 91 -5.42 4.51 9.57
N VAL A 92 -5.94 5.16 8.52
CA VAL A 92 -5.95 4.57 7.16
C VAL A 92 -4.51 4.42 6.61
N ARG A 93 -3.60 5.33 6.96
CA ARG A 93 -2.17 5.20 6.61
C ARG A 93 -1.51 4.00 7.30
N ALA A 94 -1.86 3.74 8.55
CA ALA A 94 -1.39 2.56 9.27
C ALA A 94 -1.87 1.27 8.58
N ASP A 95 -3.14 1.23 8.15
CA ASP A 95 -3.72 0.11 7.42
C ASP A 95 -3.02 -0.15 6.07
N TRP A 96 -2.75 0.92 5.30
CA TRP A 96 -1.97 0.81 4.07
C TRP A 96 -0.57 0.27 4.32
N THR A 97 0.12 0.78 5.35
CA THR A 97 1.45 0.31 5.72
C THR A 97 1.42 -1.17 6.09
N ALA A 98 0.42 -1.61 6.87
CA ALA A 98 0.25 -3.02 7.22
C ALA A 98 -0.03 -3.90 5.99
N ALA A 99 -0.83 -3.42 5.03
CA ALA A 99 -1.06 -4.11 3.77
C ALA A 99 0.24 -4.27 2.96
N ALA A 100 1.02 -3.19 2.82
CA ALA A 100 2.30 -3.21 2.12
C ALA A 100 3.31 -4.20 2.75
N GLN A 101 3.38 -4.27 4.08
CA GLN A 101 4.24 -5.26 4.75
C GLN A 101 3.82 -6.70 4.47
N ARG A 102 2.51 -6.99 4.46
CA ARG A 102 1.99 -8.32 4.12
C ARG A 102 2.34 -8.71 2.68
N THR A 103 2.18 -7.79 1.71
CA THR A 103 2.57 -8.03 0.32
C THR A 103 4.07 -8.29 0.20
N LYS A 104 4.90 -7.45 0.83
CA LYS A 104 6.36 -7.54 0.77
C LYS A 104 6.89 -8.90 1.26
N GLY A 105 6.27 -9.48 2.27
CA GLY A 105 6.60 -10.83 2.74
C GLY A 105 6.40 -11.91 1.65
N LEU A 106 5.28 -11.84 0.92
CA LEU A 106 4.99 -12.77 -0.17
C LEU A 106 5.89 -12.56 -1.39
N GLU A 107 6.25 -11.32 -1.69
CA GLU A 107 7.18 -11.00 -2.78
C GLU A 107 8.56 -11.61 -2.53
N ARG A 108 9.09 -11.47 -1.31
CA ARG A 108 10.35 -12.11 -0.91
C ARG A 108 10.31 -13.64 -1.03
N LEU A 109 9.17 -14.25 -0.70
CA LEU A 109 8.98 -15.69 -0.86
C LEU A 109 9.00 -16.10 -2.34
N ARG A 110 8.35 -15.31 -3.21
CA ARG A 110 8.38 -15.52 -4.66
C ARG A 110 9.79 -15.38 -5.22
N GLU A 111 10.52 -14.34 -4.82
CA GLU A 111 11.92 -14.12 -5.23
C GLU A 111 12.81 -15.30 -4.84
N ARG A 112 12.67 -15.80 -3.60
CA ARG A 112 13.40 -16.98 -3.13
C ARG A 112 13.04 -18.23 -3.92
N HIS A 113 11.75 -18.45 -4.22
CA HIS A 113 11.29 -19.57 -5.05
C HIS A 113 11.92 -19.55 -6.45
N VAL A 114 11.89 -18.39 -7.12
CA VAL A 114 12.51 -18.20 -8.44
C VAL A 114 14.01 -18.46 -8.38
N ARG A 115 14.70 -17.97 -7.34
CA ARG A 115 16.13 -18.21 -7.13
C ARG A 115 16.43 -19.70 -6.95
N THR A 116 15.64 -20.42 -6.14
CA THR A 116 15.82 -21.86 -5.93
C THR A 116 15.63 -22.66 -7.22
N ILE A 117 14.62 -22.33 -8.03
CA ILE A 117 14.42 -22.96 -9.35
C ILE A 117 15.64 -22.75 -10.24
N ARG A 118 16.13 -21.50 -10.32
CA ARG A 118 17.28 -21.17 -11.15
C ARG A 118 18.55 -21.94 -10.74
N LEU A 119 18.81 -22.04 -9.44
CA LEU A 119 19.94 -22.82 -8.93
C LEU A 119 19.78 -24.31 -9.22
N ALA A 120 18.56 -24.86 -9.14
CA ALA A 120 18.31 -26.26 -9.48
C ALA A 120 18.47 -26.53 -10.98
N GLU A 121 18.06 -25.59 -11.84
CA GLU A 121 18.29 -25.65 -13.29
C GLU A 121 19.80 -25.63 -13.61
N GLN A 122 20.56 -24.71 -13.01
CA GLN A 122 22.02 -24.63 -13.16
C GLN A 122 22.71 -25.92 -12.70
N ALA A 123 22.36 -26.44 -11.52
CA ALA A 123 22.94 -27.69 -11.01
C ALA A 123 22.54 -28.92 -11.85
N ALA A 124 21.40 -28.89 -12.56
CA ALA A 124 21.04 -29.95 -13.50
C ALA A 124 21.85 -29.86 -14.80
N GLU A 125 22.07 -28.64 -15.30
CA GLU A 125 22.91 -28.37 -16.47
C GLU A 125 24.37 -28.75 -16.21
N GLU A 126 24.94 -28.36 -15.07
CA GLU A 126 26.30 -28.74 -14.66
C GLU A 126 26.48 -30.26 -14.58
N ARG A 127 25.53 -30.98 -13.96
CA ARG A 127 25.54 -32.44 -13.91
C ARG A 127 25.46 -33.07 -15.30
N SER A 128 24.66 -32.49 -16.20
CA SER A 128 24.56 -33.01 -17.58
C SER A 128 25.86 -32.84 -18.35
N VAL A 129 26.59 -31.73 -18.16
CA VAL A 129 27.91 -31.50 -18.75
C VAL A 129 28.94 -32.48 -18.17
N ASP A 130 28.93 -32.68 -16.85
CA ASP A 130 29.83 -33.63 -16.19
C ASP A 130 29.59 -35.08 -16.65
N ASP A 131 28.33 -35.49 -16.80
CA ASP A 131 27.96 -36.80 -17.34
C ASP A 131 28.42 -36.99 -18.81
N LEU A 132 28.48 -35.92 -19.61
CA LEU A 132 29.03 -35.94 -20.96
C LEU A 132 30.56 -36.09 -20.94
N VAL A 133 31.26 -35.29 -20.12
CA VAL A 133 32.73 -35.30 -20.02
C VAL A 133 33.25 -36.63 -19.47
N THR A 134 32.58 -37.20 -18.46
CA THR A 134 33.00 -38.47 -17.82
C THR A 134 32.60 -39.72 -18.63
N GLY A 135 31.95 -39.55 -19.79
CA GLY A 135 31.47 -40.65 -20.64
C GLY A 135 30.41 -41.53 -19.96
N ARG A 136 29.83 -41.08 -18.84
CA ARG A 136 28.82 -41.81 -18.06
C ARG A 136 27.44 -41.78 -18.75
N SER A 137 27.19 -40.72 -19.50
CA SER A 137 26.02 -40.54 -20.38
C SER A 137 25.89 -41.65 -21.44
N GLY A 138 26.99 -42.08 -22.07
CA GLY A 138 26.98 -43.18 -23.06
C GLY A 138 26.96 -44.59 -22.45
N ARG A 139 27.34 -44.75 -21.17
CA ARG A 139 27.38 -46.06 -20.50
C ARG A 139 26.03 -46.54 -19.98
N ARG A 140 25.06 -45.63 -19.79
CA ARG A 140 23.69 -45.97 -19.36
C ARG A 140 22.86 -46.59 -20.48
N THR A 141 23.09 -46.22 -21.74
CA THR A 141 22.42 -46.80 -22.91
C THR A 141 23.02 -48.15 -23.32
N ALA A 142 24.31 -48.38 -23.08
CA ALA A 142 24.97 -49.65 -23.42
C ALA A 142 24.61 -50.84 -22.51
N ALA A 143 23.89 -50.61 -21.40
CA ALA A 143 23.50 -51.66 -20.46
C ALA A 143 22.15 -52.33 -20.79
N GLU A 144 21.40 -51.85 -21.81
CA GLU A 144 20.14 -52.46 -22.28
C GLU A 144 20.31 -53.39 -23.49
N GLU A 145 21.49 -53.46 -24.12
CA GLU A 145 21.76 -54.46 -25.16
C GLU A 145 22.31 -55.72 -24.51
N VAL A 146 21.42 -56.61 -24.07
CA VAL A 146 21.75 -58.02 -23.81
C VAL A 146 22.06 -58.66 -25.17
N PRO A 147 23.29 -59.13 -25.43
CA PRO A 147 23.58 -59.81 -26.67
C PRO A 147 22.94 -61.20 -26.62
N TRP A 148 21.89 -61.39 -27.41
CA TRP A 148 21.34 -62.72 -27.68
C TRP A 148 22.43 -63.51 -28.40
N THR A 149 23.01 -64.50 -27.71
CA THR A 149 23.98 -65.45 -28.29
C THR A 149 23.34 -66.83 -28.33
N ASP A 150 23.32 -67.37 -29.55
CA ASP A 150 23.04 -68.73 -30.05
C ASP A 150 21.86 -69.56 -29.50
#